data_AF-A0A8D1WUS6-F1
#
_entry.id   AF-A0A8D1WUS6-F1
#
_cell.length_a   1.000
_cell.length_b   1.000
_cell.length_c   1.000
_cell.angle_alpha   90.00
_cell.angle_beta   90.00
_cell.angle_gamma   90.00
#
_symmetry.space_group_name_H-M   'P 1'
#
loop_
_entity.id
_entity.type
_entity.pdbx_description
1 polymer ?
#
loop_
_entity_poly.entity_id
_entity_poly.type
_entity_poly.pdbx_seq_one_letter_code
_entity_poly.pdbx_strand_id
1 'polypeptide(L)'
;MMAVGFFGCCGATRESQCVLGSFFTCLLVIFAAEVTTGVFAFIGKGVAIRHVQTMYEEAYNDYLRDREKGNGTLITFHSAFQCCGKESSEQVQPTCPKELLGHKNCIDEIETIISVKLQLVGIVGIGIAGLTIFGMIFSMVLCCAIRNSQDVI
;
A
#
# COMPACT_ATOMS: atom_id res chain seq x y z
N MET A 1 4.11 10.06 3.02
CA MET A 1 4.94 10.37 1.84
C MET A 1 5.38 11.84 1.79
N MET A 2 4.49 12.84 1.94
CA MET A 2 4.85 14.26 1.78
C MET A 2 5.93 14.77 2.77
N ALA A 3 5.80 14.49 4.07
CA ALA A 3 6.78 14.94 5.07
C ALA A 3 8.18 14.33 4.88
N VAL A 4 8.24 13.04 4.55
CA VAL A 4 9.51 12.33 4.29
C VAL A 4 10.19 12.89 3.04
N GLY A 5 9.43 13.21 1.99
CA GLY A 5 9.96 13.88 0.80
C GLY A 5 10.49 15.29 1.08
N PHE A 6 9.82 16.04 1.96
CA PHE A 6 10.30 17.37 2.38
C PHE A 6 11.65 17.28 3.11
N PHE A 7 11.80 16.36 4.07
CA PHE A 7 13.08 16.19 4.77
C PHE A 7 14.20 15.71 3.84
N GLY A 8 13.90 14.85 2.86
CA GLY A 8 14.87 14.46 1.84
C GLY A 8 15.31 15.65 0.97
N CYS A 9 14.36 16.41 0.42
CA CYS A 9 14.64 17.54 -0.47
C CYS A 9 15.32 18.71 0.26
N CYS A 10 14.79 19.11 1.42
CA CYS A 10 15.39 20.18 2.23
C CYS A 10 16.70 19.77 2.89
N GLY A 11 16.87 18.49 3.24
CA GLY A 11 18.13 17.97 3.76
C GLY A 11 19.25 18.06 2.73
N ALA A 12 18.97 17.71 1.48
CA ALA A 12 19.93 17.81 0.39
C ALA A 12 20.22 19.27 -0.02
N THR A 13 19.19 20.12 -0.14
CA THR A 13 19.36 21.51 -0.61
C THR A 13 19.94 22.47 0.43
N ARG A 14 19.68 22.23 1.73
CA ARG A 14 20.22 23.07 2.82
C ARG A 14 21.53 22.54 3.41
N GLU A 15 22.09 21.47 2.85
CA GLU A 15 23.30 20.80 3.32
C GLU A 15 23.32 20.58 4.85
N SER A 16 22.14 20.32 5.44
CA SER A 16 21.98 20.29 6.89
C SER A 16 21.98 18.85 7.39
N GLN A 17 23.04 18.50 8.15
CA GLN A 17 23.22 17.18 8.73
C GLN A 17 22.05 16.74 9.62
N CYS A 18 21.47 17.65 10.40
CA CYS A 18 20.33 17.34 11.28
C CYS A 18 19.07 16.94 10.50
N VAL A 19 18.80 17.61 9.37
CA VAL A 19 17.63 17.32 8.52
C VAL A 19 17.83 16.01 7.74
N LEU A 20 19.07 15.74 7.31
CA LEU A 20 19.40 14.49 6.64
C LEU A 20 19.38 13.28 7.61
N GLY A 21 19.80 13.50 8.87
CA GLY A 21 19.68 12.53 9.96
C GLY A 21 18.23 12.22 10.34
N SER A 22 17.33 13.22 10.36
CA SER A 22 15.90 12.97 10.58
C SER A 22 15.29 12.17 9.43
N PHE A 23 15.66 12.46 8.18
CA PHE A 23 15.25 11.67 7.01
C PHE A 23 15.70 10.20 7.12
N PHE A 24 16.96 9.95 7.48
CA PHE A 24 17.47 8.59 7.71
C PHE A 24 16.68 7.85 8.81
N THR A 25 16.40 8.54 9.92
CA THR A 25 15.63 7.96 11.03
C THR A 25 14.19 7.62 10.59
N CYS A 26 13.54 8.49 9.82
CA CYS A 26 12.23 8.19 9.24
C CYS A 26 12.27 6.96 8.32
N LEU A 27 13.29 6.85 7.46
CA LEU A 27 13.45 5.68 6.59
C LEU A 27 13.69 4.38 7.37
N LEU A 28 14.47 4.43 8.46
CA LEU A 28 14.67 3.26 9.33
C LEU A 28 13.36 2.79 9.96
N VAL A 29 12.53 3.71 10.46
CA VAL A 29 11.22 3.36 11.05
C VAL A 29 10.30 2.76 9.98
N ILE A 30 10.30 3.32 8.76
CA ILE A 30 9.52 2.78 7.64
C ILE A 30 10.00 1.37 7.29
N PHE A 31 11.31 1.14 7.19
CA PHE A 31 11.86 -0.18 6.90
C PHE A 31 11.50 -1.22 7.98
N ALA A 32 11.55 -0.85 9.26
CA ALA A 32 11.09 -1.72 10.34
C ALA A 32 9.58 -2.05 10.23
N ALA A 33 8.77 -1.07 9.84
CA ALA A 33 7.34 -1.27 9.59
C ALA A 33 7.09 -2.16 8.36
N GLU A 34 7.88 -2.02 7.29
CA GLU A 34 7.83 -2.88 6.11
C GLU A 34 8.14 -4.33 6.44
N VAL A 35 9.21 -4.59 7.21
CA VAL A 35 9.57 -5.94 7.66
C VAL A 35 8.47 -6.52 8.56
N THR A 36 7.98 -5.74 9.53
CA THR A 36 6.92 -6.19 10.44
C THR A 36 5.64 -6.54 9.68
N THR A 37 5.22 -5.67 8.76
CA THR A 37 4.04 -5.88 7.91
C THR A 37 4.23 -7.07 7.00
N GLY A 38 5.43 -7.24 6.41
CA GLY A 38 5.75 -8.37 5.55
C GLY A 38 5.68 -9.72 6.29
N VAL A 39 6.27 -9.79 7.49
CA VAL A 39 6.19 -11.00 8.34
C VAL A 39 4.74 -11.29 8.75
N PHE A 40 4.01 -10.25 9.17
CA PHE A 40 2.59 -10.41 9.55
C PHE A 40 1.74 -10.89 8.37
N ALA A 41 1.94 -10.34 7.17
CA ALA A 41 1.24 -10.77 5.96
C ALA A 41 1.58 -12.21 5.55
N PHE A 42 2.82 -12.66 5.81
CA PHE A 42 3.25 -14.02 5.49
C PHE A 42 2.65 -15.07 6.42
N ILE A 43 2.64 -14.82 7.73
CA ILE A 43 2.12 -15.75 8.74
C ILE A 43 0.58 -15.65 8.84
N GLY A 44 0.04 -14.45 8.71
CA GLY A 44 -1.37 -14.13 8.92
C GLY A 44 -2.22 -14.06 7.65
N LYS A 45 -1.93 -14.86 6.61
CA LYS A 45 -2.66 -14.82 5.33
C LYS A 45 -4.19 -14.89 5.51
N GLY A 46 -4.66 -15.80 6.37
CA GLY A 46 -6.10 -15.93 6.66
C GLY A 46 -6.69 -14.69 7.35
N VAL A 47 -5.92 -14.01 8.20
CA VAL A 47 -6.34 -12.76 8.84
C VAL A 47 -6.42 -11.63 7.81
N ALA A 48 -5.46 -11.55 6.90
CA ALA A 48 -5.45 -10.57 5.82
C ALA A 48 -6.66 -10.74 4.88
N ILE A 49 -6.95 -11.98 4.45
CA ILE A 49 -8.12 -12.29 3.60
C ILE A 49 -9.41 -11.86 4.31
N ARG A 50 -9.58 -12.26 5.57
CA ARG A 50 -10.77 -11.92 6.35
C ARG A 50 -10.96 -10.41 6.52
N HIS A 51 -9.87 -9.67 6.75
CA HIS A 51 -9.94 -8.22 6.90
C HIS A 51 -10.39 -7.52 5.60
N VAL A 52 -9.85 -7.94 4.46
CA VAL A 52 -10.26 -7.41 3.15
C VAL A 52 -11.70 -7.79 2.83
N GLN A 53 -12.11 -9.03 3.13
CA GLN A 53 -13.50 -9.47 2.98
C GLN A 53 -14.43 -8.58 3.83
N THR A 54 -14.15 -8.39 5.12
CA THR A 54 -14.97 -7.53 6.00
C THR A 54 -15.07 -6.09 5.50
N MET A 55 -13.95 -5.50 5.03
CA MET A 55 -13.97 -4.16 4.41
C MET A 55 -14.87 -4.10 3.18
N TYR A 56 -14.83 -5.13 2.34
CA TYR A 56 -15.73 -5.25 1.19
C TYR A 56 -17.19 -5.42 1.63
N GLU A 57 -17.47 -6.22 2.66
CA GLU A 57 -18.82 -6.39 3.19
C GLU A 57 -19.40 -5.08 3.76
N GLU A 58 -18.59 -4.32 4.48
CA GLU A 58 -18.98 -3.00 5.00
C GLU A 58 -19.27 -2.03 3.86
N ALA A 59 -18.39 -1.94 2.85
CA ALA A 59 -18.61 -1.09 1.69
C ALA A 59 -19.86 -1.50 0.88
N TYR A 60 -20.09 -2.81 0.74
CA TYR A 60 -21.27 -3.37 0.08
C TYR A 60 -22.55 -3.04 0.86
N ASN A 61 -22.55 -3.24 2.17
CA ASN A 61 -23.70 -2.96 3.03
C ASN A 61 -24.01 -1.46 3.14
N ASP A 62 -22.98 -0.60 3.21
CA ASP A 62 -23.17 0.85 3.23
C ASP A 62 -23.80 1.35 1.92
N TYR A 63 -23.37 0.81 0.78
CA TYR A 63 -23.99 1.09 -0.51
C TYR A 63 -25.45 0.63 -0.60
N LEU A 64 -25.78 -0.55 -0.06
CA LEU A 64 -27.17 -1.02 -0.02
C LEU A 64 -28.05 -0.15 0.88
N ARG A 65 -27.50 0.33 1.99
CA ARG A 65 -28.21 1.18 2.95
C ARG A 65 -28.45 2.58 2.40
N ASP A 66 -27.50 3.11 1.63
CA ASP A 66 -27.53 4.47 1.12
C ASP A 66 -27.02 4.51 -0.33
N ARG A 67 -27.94 4.30 -1.28
CA ARG A 67 -27.60 4.25 -2.72
C ARG A 67 -27.17 5.61 -3.28
N GLU A 68 -27.39 6.70 -2.55
CA GLU A 68 -26.95 8.06 -2.94
C GLU A 68 -25.51 8.35 -2.50
N LYS A 69 -25.02 7.70 -1.44
CA LYS A 69 -23.60 7.74 -1.05
C LYS A 69 -22.73 6.99 -2.03
N GLY A 70 -22.30 7.70 -3.07
CA GLY A 70 -21.05 7.50 -3.81
C GLY A 70 -20.64 6.04 -4.04
N ASN A 71 -20.93 5.52 -5.24
CA ASN A 71 -20.55 4.19 -5.70
C ASN A 71 -19.03 3.99 -5.96
N GLY A 72 -18.19 5.02 -5.83
CA GLY A 72 -16.80 5.01 -6.29
C GLY A 72 -15.91 3.93 -5.65
N THR A 73 -16.04 3.72 -4.34
CA THR A 73 -15.28 2.68 -3.62
C THR A 73 -15.65 1.30 -4.13
N LEU A 74 -16.95 1.00 -4.21
CA LEU A 74 -17.45 -0.30 -4.63
C LEU A 74 -17.16 -0.59 -6.12
N ILE A 75 -17.21 0.42 -7.01
CA ILE A 75 -16.77 0.29 -8.42
C ILE A 75 -15.29 -0.08 -8.48
N THR A 76 -14.47 0.56 -7.65
CA THR A 76 -13.02 0.31 -7.63
C THR A 76 -12.72 -1.10 -7.14
N PHE A 77 -13.44 -1.58 -6.12
CA PHE A 77 -13.35 -2.98 -5.68
C PHE A 77 -13.72 -3.95 -6.82
N HIS A 78 -14.88 -3.76 -7.45
CA HIS A 78 -15.34 -4.64 -8.52
C HIS A 78 -14.38 -4.65 -9.73
N SER A 79 -13.84 -3.49 -10.10
CA SER A 79 -12.91 -3.36 -11.21
C SER A 79 -11.52 -3.91 -10.88
N ALA A 80 -11.00 -3.66 -9.67
CA ALA A 80 -9.69 -4.13 -9.23
C ALA A 80 -9.62 -5.65 -9.08
N PHE A 81 -10.67 -6.25 -8.53
CA PHE A 81 -10.76 -7.70 -8.31
C PHE A 81 -11.45 -8.45 -9.45
N GLN A 82 -11.96 -7.76 -10.47
CA GLN A 82 -12.71 -8.36 -11.60
C GLN A 82 -13.81 -9.30 -11.11
N CYS A 83 -14.65 -8.80 -10.21
CA CYS A 83 -15.75 -9.52 -9.56
C CYS A 83 -16.97 -8.61 -9.40
N CYS A 84 -18.15 -9.16 -9.08
CA CYS A 84 -19.36 -8.36 -8.96
C CYS A 84 -20.30 -8.92 -7.88
N GLY A 85 -20.36 -8.24 -6.73
CA GLY A 85 -21.25 -8.58 -5.64
C GLY A 85 -20.85 -9.80 -4.81
N LYS A 86 -21.78 -10.22 -3.96
CA LYS A 86 -21.76 -11.50 -3.21
C LYS A 86 -22.63 -12.51 -3.99
N GLU A 87 -23.58 -13.18 -3.34
CA GLU A 87 -24.44 -14.19 -3.97
C GLU A 87 -25.42 -13.67 -5.04
N SER A 88 -25.77 -12.38 -5.03
CA SER A 88 -26.58 -11.76 -6.09
C SER A 88 -25.99 -10.42 -6.51
N SER A 89 -25.77 -10.26 -7.82
CA SER A 89 -25.33 -8.99 -8.41
C SER A 89 -26.46 -8.00 -8.69
N GLU A 90 -27.74 -8.39 -8.55
CA GLU A 90 -28.85 -7.57 -9.05
C GLU A 90 -28.93 -6.19 -8.37
N GLN A 91 -28.60 -6.13 -7.08
CA GLN A 91 -28.66 -4.88 -6.32
C GLN A 91 -27.48 -3.95 -6.59
N VAL A 92 -26.36 -4.47 -7.10
CA VAL A 92 -25.09 -3.74 -7.34
C VAL A 92 -24.65 -3.75 -8.80
N GLN A 93 -25.50 -4.21 -9.70
CA GLN A 93 -25.28 -4.25 -11.15
C GLN A 93 -24.75 -2.92 -11.76
N PRO A 94 -25.26 -1.72 -11.40
CA PRO A 94 -24.74 -0.46 -11.96
C PRO A 94 -23.27 -0.18 -11.56
N THR A 95 -22.78 -0.88 -10.55
CA THR A 95 -21.46 -0.72 -9.94
C THR A 95 -20.46 -1.73 -10.51
N CYS A 96 -20.88 -2.63 -11.40
CA CYS A 96 -20.06 -3.74 -11.89
C CYS A 96 -19.36 -3.42 -13.21
N PRO A 97 -18.23 -4.10 -13.51
CA PRO A 97 -17.50 -3.91 -14.75
C PRO A 97 -18.31 -4.50 -15.91
N LYS A 98 -18.49 -3.74 -16.99
CA LYS A 98 -19.28 -4.16 -18.17
C LYS A 98 -18.64 -5.33 -18.95
N GLU A 99 -17.33 -5.48 -18.83
CA GLU A 99 -16.53 -6.53 -19.50
C GLU A 99 -16.56 -7.88 -18.76
N LEU A 100 -17.28 -7.98 -17.63
CA LEU A 100 -17.27 -9.20 -16.82
C LEU A 100 -18.21 -10.25 -17.41
N LEU A 101 -17.63 -11.18 -18.18
CA LEU A 101 -18.32 -12.27 -18.87
C LEU A 101 -18.60 -13.44 -17.91
N GLY A 102 -19.43 -13.18 -16.89
CA GLY A 102 -19.83 -14.16 -15.88
C GLY A 102 -20.01 -13.54 -14.49
N HIS A 103 -20.87 -14.16 -13.67
CA HIS A 103 -21.03 -13.78 -12.28
C HIS A 103 -19.90 -14.41 -11.44
N LYS A 104 -19.01 -13.57 -10.90
CA LYS A 104 -17.97 -13.98 -9.95
C LYS A 104 -18.20 -13.33 -8.58
N ASN A 105 -18.32 -14.16 -7.55
CA ASN A 105 -18.40 -13.72 -6.15
C ASN A 105 -17.11 -13.00 -5.75
N CYS A 106 -17.22 -11.76 -5.28
CA CYS A 106 -16.06 -11.01 -4.83
C CYS A 106 -15.41 -11.64 -3.58
N ILE A 107 -16.18 -12.28 -2.72
CA ILE A 107 -15.65 -12.90 -1.49
C ILE A 107 -14.66 -14.04 -1.81
N ASP A 108 -15.04 -14.93 -2.74
CA ASP A 108 -14.20 -16.03 -3.20
C ASP A 108 -13.01 -15.55 -4.06
N GLU A 109 -13.25 -14.57 -4.92
CA GLU A 109 -12.19 -14.02 -5.78
C GLU A 109 -11.14 -13.26 -4.95
N ILE A 110 -11.54 -12.54 -3.88
CA ILE A 110 -10.60 -11.91 -2.94
C ILE A 110 -9.69 -12.97 -2.30
N GLU A 111 -10.25 -14.09 -1.82
CA GLU A 111 -9.48 -15.19 -1.23
C GLU A 111 -8.52 -15.81 -2.26
N THR A 112 -9.01 -16.04 -3.48
CA THR A 112 -8.23 -16.61 -4.58
C THR A 112 -7.11 -15.68 -5.03
N ILE A 113 -7.40 -14.39 -5.21
CA ILE A 113 -6.42 -13.39 -5.62
C ILE A 113 -5.36 -13.21 -4.53
N ILE A 114 -5.74 -13.10 -3.26
CA ILE A 114 -4.77 -12.92 -2.18
C ILE A 114 -3.90 -14.18 -2.02
N SER A 115 -4.46 -15.37 -2.17
CA SER A 115 -3.72 -16.64 -2.03
C SER A 115 -2.79 -16.90 -3.21
N VAL A 116 -3.26 -16.69 -4.45
CA VAL A 116 -2.50 -16.98 -5.68
C VAL A 116 -1.54 -15.85 -6.05
N LYS A 117 -1.96 -14.59 -5.89
CA LYS A 117 -1.14 -13.42 -6.23
C LYS A 117 -0.34 -12.87 -5.06
N LEU A 118 -0.24 -13.59 -3.94
CA LEU A 118 0.64 -13.21 -2.83
C LEU A 118 2.09 -13.02 -3.31
N GLN A 119 2.52 -13.75 -4.34
CA GLN A 119 3.82 -13.57 -4.98
C GLN A 119 3.98 -12.17 -5.60
N LEU A 120 2.95 -11.64 -6.27
CA LEU A 120 2.98 -10.28 -6.83
C LEU A 120 3.09 -9.23 -5.72
N VAL A 121 2.29 -9.37 -4.66
CA VAL A 121 2.36 -8.47 -3.49
C VAL A 121 3.75 -8.55 -2.85
N GLY A 122 4.32 -9.75 -2.75
CA GLY A 122 5.68 -9.97 -2.27
C GLY A 122 6.74 -9.27 -3.13
N ILE A 123 6.67 -9.39 -4.46
CA ILE A 123 7.61 -8.72 -5.39
C ILE A 123 7.53 -7.20 -5.23
N VAL A 124 6.32 -6.64 -5.18
CA VAL A 124 6.13 -5.19 -4.97
C VAL A 124 6.71 -4.77 -3.62
N GLY A 125 6.44 -5.53 -2.55
CA GLY A 125 6.97 -5.27 -1.21
C GLY A 125 8.50 -5.31 -1.16
N ILE A 126 9.14 -6.29 -1.81
CA ILE A 126 10.60 -6.38 -1.92
C ILE A 126 11.17 -5.18 -2.69
N GLY A 127 10.49 -4.75 -3.76
CA GLY A 127 10.89 -3.57 -4.52
C GLY A 127 10.86 -2.29 -3.68
N ILE A 128 9.81 -2.10 -2.88
CA ILE A 128 9.68 -0.95 -1.97
C ILE A 128 10.79 -1.01 -0.90
N ALA A 129 11.01 -2.17 -0.28
CA ALA A 129 12.10 -2.37 0.69
C ALA A 129 13.49 -2.11 0.08
N GLY A 130 13.69 -2.46 -1.19
CA GLY A 130 14.90 -2.11 -1.93
C GLY A 130 15.06 -0.59 -2.06
N LEU A 131 14.00 0.12 -2.47
CA LEU A 131 14.01 1.58 -2.61
C LEU A 131 14.27 2.28 -1.27
N THR A 132 13.73 1.78 -0.16
CA THR A 132 13.99 2.33 1.17
C THR A 132 15.45 2.14 1.58
N ILE A 133 16.03 0.97 1.32
CA ILE A 133 17.47 0.72 1.52
C ILE A 133 18.33 1.66 0.68
N PHE A 134 18.03 1.84 -0.59
CA PHE A 134 18.75 2.80 -1.43
C PHE A 134 18.67 4.23 -0.86
N GLY A 135 17.48 4.66 -0.41
CA GLY A 135 17.31 5.96 0.25
C GLY A 135 18.17 6.10 1.51
N MET A 136 18.28 5.05 2.32
CA MET A 136 19.14 5.03 3.51
C MET A 136 20.63 5.15 3.14
N ILE A 137 21.09 4.43 2.11
CA ILE A 137 22.48 4.50 1.63
C ILE A 137 22.80 5.90 1.13
N PHE A 138 21.96 6.48 0.27
CA PHE A 138 22.18 7.84 -0.25
C PHE A 138 22.19 8.88 0.86
N SER A 139 21.28 8.76 1.84
CA SER A 139 21.26 9.65 3.01
C SER A 139 22.56 9.59 3.80
N MET A 140 23.06 8.39 4.10
CA MET A 140 24.34 8.20 4.81
C MET A 140 25.53 8.77 4.02
N VAL A 141 25.62 8.47 2.72
CA VAL A 141 26.71 8.96 1.86
C VAL A 141 26.71 10.50 1.81
N LEU A 142 25.54 11.12 1.62
CA LEU A 142 25.41 12.59 1.61
C LEU A 142 25.75 13.19 2.97
N CYS A 143 25.31 12.57 4.08
CA CYS A 143 25.67 13.00 5.44
C CYS A 143 27.20 12.99 5.63
N CYS A 144 27.87 11.92 5.20
CA CYS A 144 29.32 11.80 5.28
C CYS A 144 30.04 12.81 4.39
N ALA A 145 29.55 13.04 3.17
CA ALA A 145 30.12 14.01 2.25
C ALA A 145 30.04 15.45 2.80
N ILE A 146 28.88 15.84 3.34
CA ILE A 146 28.66 17.15 3.96
C ILE A 146 29.52 17.32 5.22
N ARG A 147 29.64 16.27 6.05
CA ARG A 147 30.53 16.34 7.22
C ARG A 147 31.97 16.60 6.80
N ASN A 148 32.45 15.83 5.83
CA ASN A 148 33.80 15.98 5.34
C ASN A 148 34.05 17.37 4.73
N SER A 149 33.08 18.00 4.05
CA SER A 149 33.25 19.36 3.53
C SER A 149 33.26 20.43 4.62
N GLN A 150 32.55 20.22 5.72
CA GLN A 150 32.49 21.16 6.85
C GLN A 150 33.76 21.10 7.72
N ASP A 151 34.43 19.94 7.80
CA ASP A 151 35.70 19.76 8.53
C ASP A 151 36.92 20.42 7.83
N VAL A 152 36.81 20.82 6.56
CA VAL A 152 37.92 21.45 5.78
C VAL A 152 37.90 22.99 5.81
N ILE A 153 36.89 23.61 6.43
CA ILE A 153 36.68 25.08 6.45
C ILE A 153 37.09 25.66 7.80
#